data_AF-A0A9D6PP27-F1
#
_entry.id   AF-A0A9D6PP27-F1
#
_cell.length_a   1.000
_cell.length_b   1.000
_cell.length_c   1.000
_cell.angle_alpha   90.00
_cell.angle_beta   90.00
_cell.angle_gamma   90.00
#
_symmetry.space_group_name_H-M   'P 1'
#
loop_
_entity.id
_entity.type
_entity.pdbx_description
1 polymer ?
#
loop_
_entity_poly.entity_id
_entity_poly.type
_entity_poly.pdbx_seq_one_letter_code
_entity_poly.pdbx_strand_id
1 'polypeptide(L)' 'DILTPATRELVLDRVIALDVELDMEQLKWIVMIVLYNHPGEENAYAWMESMVFEQNVNYMH' A
#
# COMPACT_ATOMS: atom_id res chain seq x y z
N ASP A 1 -12.51 8.35 -1.28
CA ASP A 1 -11.76 7.08 -1.34
C ASP A 1 -10.31 7.36 -1.65
N ILE A 2 -9.41 6.81 -0.82
CA ILE A 2 -7.95 6.98 -0.91
C ILE A 2 -7.36 6.19 -2.10
N LEU A 3 -7.96 5.03 -2.42
CA LEU A 3 -7.60 4.23 -3.58
C LEU A 3 -8.72 4.30 -4.62
N THR A 4 -8.35 4.63 -5.86
CA THR A 4 -9.25 4.51 -7.01
C THR A 4 -9.64 3.04 -7.23
N PRO A 5 -10.80 2.76 -7.88
CA PRO A 5 -11.22 1.39 -8.16
C PRO A 5 -10.16 0.57 -8.92
N ALA A 6 -9.50 1.18 -9.92
CA ALA A 6 -8.46 0.53 -10.71
C ALA A 6 -7.25 0.12 -9.85
N THR A 7 -6.78 1.01 -8.99
CA THR A 7 -5.64 0.74 -8.10
C THR A 7 -5.99 -0.30 -7.05
N ARG A 8 -7.25 -0.35 -6.60
CA ARG A 8 -7.73 -1.39 -5.68
C ARG A 8 -7.72 -2.78 -6.30
N GLU A 9 -8.19 -2.92 -7.55
CA GLU A 9 -8.12 -4.18 -8.28
C GLU A 9 -6.67 -4.64 -8.46
N LEU A 10 -5.76 -3.72 -8.80
CA LEU A 10 -4.34 -4.03 -8.97
C LEU A 10 -3.68 -4.52 -7.67
N VAL A 11 -4.01 -3.93 -6.53
CA VAL A 11 -3.54 -4.41 -5.22
C VAL A 11 -4.07 -5.81 -4.94
N LEU A 12 -5.35 -6.06 -5.19
CA LEU A 12 -5.98 -7.36 -4.97
C LEU A 12 -5.34 -8.44 -5.87
N ASP A 13 -5.08 -8.13 -7.14
CA ASP A 13 -4.40 -9.04 -8.06
C ASP A 13 -3.00 -9.43 -7.55
N ARG A 14 -2.25 -8.47 -7.00
CA ARG A 14 -0.92 -8.75 -6.41
C ARG A 14 -1.00 -9.59 -5.15
N VAL A 15 -1.97 -9.32 -4.28
CA VAL A 15 -2.20 -10.09 -3.06
C VAL A 15 -2.59 -11.53 -3.38
N ILE A 16 -3.52 -11.73 -4.32
CA ILE A 16 -3.95 -13.06 -4.77
C ILE A 16 -2.79 -13.81 -5.44
N ALA A 17 -1.98 -13.12 -6.25
CA ALA A 17 -0.84 -13.74 -6.94
C ALA A 17 0.31 -14.16 -5.99
N LEU A 18 0.40 -13.54 -4.81
CA LEU A 18 1.42 -13.88 -3.82
C LEU A 18 1.09 -15.18 -3.07
N ASP A 19 -0.19 -15.57 -2.98
CA ASP A 19 -0.67 -16.83 -2.38
C ASP A 19 -0.02 -17.17 -1.02
N VAL A 20 0.15 -16.13 -0.18
CA VAL A 20 0.69 -16.25 1.18
C VAL A 20 -0.17 -15.49 2.16
N GLU A 21 -0.11 -15.87 3.44
CA GLU A 21 -0.69 -15.08 4.51
C GLU A 21 0.09 -13.76 4.64
N LEU A 22 -0.62 -12.65 4.42
CA LEU A 22 -0.08 -11.31 4.55
C LEU A 22 -0.57 -10.69 5.85
N ASP A 23 0.35 -10.14 6.63
CA ASP A 23 -0.01 -9.26 7.74
C ASP A 23 -0.35 -7.84 7.24
N MET A 24 -0.84 -7.01 8.15
CA MET A 24 -1.27 -5.66 7.81
C MET A 24 -0.10 -4.75 7.38
N GLU A 25 1.11 -5.01 7.85
CA GLU A 25 2.29 -4.23 7.48
C GLU A 25 2.74 -4.56 6.06
N GLN A 26 2.83 -5.86 5.74
CA GLN A 26 3.14 -6.37 4.41
C GLN A 26 2.13 -5.88 3.37
N LEU A 27 0.84 -5.87 3.71
CA LEU A 27 -0.19 -5.34 2.82
C LEU A 27 0.02 -3.85 2.50
N LYS A 28 0.41 -3.04 3.50
CA LYS A 28 0.69 -1.60 3.28
C LYS A 28 1.90 -1.38 2.37
N TRP A 29 2.94 -2.19 2.53
CA TRP A 29 4.11 -2.16 1.64
C TRP A 29 3.75 -2.55 0.21
N ILE A 30 2.91 -3.58 0.02
CA ILE A 30 2.42 -3.98 -1.31
C ILE A 30 1.63 -2.83 -1.95
N VAL A 31 0.76 -2.17 -1.19
CA VAL A 31 0.01 -1.00 -1.67
C VAL A 31 0.96 0.14 -2.08
N MET A 32 2.00 0.44 -1.30
CA MET A 32 3.02 1.44 -1.66
C MET A 32 3.75 1.07 -2.96
N ILE A 33 4.15 -0.20 -3.13
CA ILE A 33 4.83 -0.67 -4.35
C ILE A 33 3.90 -0.53 -5.55
N VAL A 34 2.61 -0.86 -5.41
CA VAL A 34 1.63 -0.73 -6.48
C VAL A 34 1.43 0.74 -6.87
N LEU A 35 1.27 1.61 -5.89
CA LEU A 35 1.12 3.06 -6.10
C LEU A 35 2.36 3.69 -6.75
N TYR A 36 3.57 3.28 -6.33
CA TYR A 36 4.82 3.75 -6.91
C TYR A 36 4.94 3.41 -8.41
N ASN A 37 4.44 2.25 -8.82
CA ASN A 37 4.49 1.80 -10.20
C ASN A 37 3.36 2.37 -11.09
N HIS A 38 2.44 3.16 -10.53
CA HIS A 38 1.30 3.72 -11.27
C HIS A 38 1.40 5.25 -11.38
N PRO A 39 1.60 5.80 -12.59
CA PRO A 39 1.61 7.25 -12.77
C PRO A 39 0.24 7.84 -12.44
N GLY A 40 0.21 9.02 -11.80
CA GLY A 40 -1.01 9.74 -11.45
C GLY A 40 -1.60 9.42 -10.07
N GLU A 41 -0.98 8.52 -9.30
CA GLU A 41 -1.42 8.15 -7.94
C GLU A 41 -0.51 8.76 -6.84
N GLU A 42 0.19 9.87 -7.15
CA GLU A 42 1.15 10.54 -6.25
C GLU A 42 0.54 10.97 -4.92
N ASN A 43 -0.70 11.47 -4.94
CA ASN A 43 -1.42 11.87 -3.72
C ASN A 43 -1.76 10.67 -2.83
N ALA A 44 -2.19 9.56 -3.43
CA ALA A 44 -2.47 8.32 -2.71
C ALA A 44 -1.18 7.70 -2.14
N TYR A 45 -0.08 7.78 -2.90
CA TYR A 45 1.25 7.38 -2.45
C TYR A 45 1.71 8.19 -1.23
N ALA A 46 1.67 9.53 -1.29
CA ALA A 46 2.10 10.40 -0.18
C ALA A 46 1.27 10.16 1.10
N TRP A 47 -0.04 9.87 0.95
CA TRP A 47 -0.88 9.55 2.09
C TRP A 47 -0.54 8.18 2.70
N MET A 48 -0.33 7.16 1.87
CA MET A 48 0.10 5.83 2.33
C MET A 48 1.48 5.88 2.97
N GLU A 49 2.38 6.70 2.43
CA GLU A 49 3.71 6.95 2.98
C GLU A 49 3.60 7.51 4.41
N SER A 50 2.82 8.57 4.64
CA SER A 50 2.60 9.13 6.00
C SER A 50 2.12 8.06 6.98
N MET A 51 1.16 7.22 6.58
CA MET A 51 0.63 6.16 7.44
C MET A 51 1.67 5.09 7.80
N VAL A 52 2.49 4.67 6.83
CA VAL A 52 3.53 3.66 7.05
C VAL A 52 4.65 4.21 7.93
N PHE A 53 5.03 5.47 7.72
CA PHE A 53 6.04 6.13 8.56
C PHE A 53 5.54 6.40 9.99
N GLU A 54 4.29 6.84 10.18
CA GLU A 54 3.70 7.03 11.51
C GLU A 54 3.64 5.74 12.34
N GLN A 55 3.41 4.59 11.70
CA GLN A 55 3.46 3.30 12.36
C GLN A 55 4.89 2.89 12.75
N ASN A 56 5.87 3.12 11.87
CA ASN A 56 7.28 2.83 12.17
C ASN A 56 7.79 3.63 13.37
N VAL A 57 7.37 4.89 13.53
CA VAL A 57 7.73 5.71 14.70
C VAL A 57 7.18 5.12 16.00
N ASN A 58 5.98 4.53 15.99
CA ASN A 58 5.42 3.84 17.17
C ASN A 58 6.16 2.55 17.54
N TYR A 59 6.80 1.86 16.60
CA TYR A 59 7.62 0.68 16.90
C TYR A 59 9.01 1.01 17.48
N MET A 60 9.45 2.28 17.37
CA MET A 60 10.76 2.73 17.86
C MET A 60 10.69 3.36 19.28
N HIS A 61 9.52 3.40 19.92
CA HIS A 61 9.31 3.97 21.26
C HIS A 61 9.11 2.91 22.35
#